data_AF-A0A6N2K072-F1
#
_entry.id   AF-A0A6N2K072-F1
#
_cell.length_a   1.000
_cell.length_b   1.000
_cell.length_c   1.000
_cell.angle_alpha   90.00
_cell.angle_beta   90.00
_cell.angle_gamma   90.00
#
_symmetry.space_group_name_H-M   'P 1'
#
loop_
_entity.id
_entity.type
_entity.pdbx_description
1 polymer ?
#
loop_
_entity_poly.entity_id
_entity_poly.type
_entity_poly.pdbx_seq_one_letter_code
_entity_poly.pdbx_strand_id
1 'polypeptide(L)'
;MRKYHLCLKEMERWRYGASTAVQRLHCQRRILEDQKMAARLANTMSNSLKGRPVQGRIFQGKEPPQFIALFQPMVILKGGLSSGYKNSLAEKGLPDVTCTADSIALLSISGTSVHNNKAVQVEAVATSLNPAECFLLQSGSSIFTWHGNQSTFEQQQLAARIAEFLKELL
;
A
#
# COMPACT_ATOMS: atom_id res chain seq x y z
N MET A 1 8.15 -4.98 8.35
CA MET A 1 7.32 -4.06 7.53
C MET A 1 7.09 -4.74 6.18
N ARG A 2 5.97 -4.51 5.47
CA ARG A 2 5.59 -5.30 4.26
C ARG A 2 5.33 -4.37 3.07
N LYS A 3 5.87 -4.69 1.88
CA LYS A 3 5.63 -3.97 0.61
C LYS A 3 4.26 -4.38 0.05
N TYR A 4 3.42 -3.42 -0.31
CA TYR A 4 2.19 -3.67 -1.04
C TYR A 4 2.25 -3.08 -2.44
N HIS A 5 2.37 -3.94 -3.43
CA HIS A 5 1.84 -3.65 -4.76
C HIS A 5 0.33 -3.83 -4.70
N LEU A 6 -0.42 -2.90 -5.30
CA LEU A 6 -1.87 -2.78 -5.23
C LEU A 6 -2.69 -4.01 -5.69
N CYS A 7 -2.06 -5.16 -5.95
CA CYS A 7 -2.70 -6.43 -6.22
C CYS A 7 -1.86 -7.66 -5.80
N LEU A 8 -1.34 -7.69 -4.57
CA LEU A 8 -0.82 -8.94 -3.97
C LEU A 8 -1.53 -9.29 -2.67
N LYS A 9 -2.01 -10.54 -2.67
CA LYS A 9 -2.75 -11.21 -1.63
C LYS A 9 -1.87 -11.45 -0.42
N GLU A 10 -2.03 -10.66 0.62
CA GLU A 10 -1.76 -11.15 1.96
C GLU A 10 -3.10 -11.26 2.69
N MET A 11 -3.59 -12.49 2.80
CA MET A 11 -4.63 -12.83 3.74
C MET A 11 -3.98 -13.30 5.00
N GLU A 12 -3.99 -12.41 5.98
CA GLU A 12 -3.43 -12.71 7.28
C GLU A 12 -4.56 -12.92 8.28
N ARG A 13 -4.38 -13.96 9.10
CA ARG A 13 -5.25 -14.31 10.21
C ARG A 13 -4.94 -13.35 11.36
N TRP A 14 -5.88 -12.46 11.71
CA TRP A 14 -5.65 -11.50 12.78
C TRP A 14 -6.57 -11.73 13.97
N ARG A 15 -5.99 -11.80 15.17
CA ARG A 15 -6.73 -11.80 16.43
C ARG A 15 -6.80 -10.38 16.97
N TYR A 16 -8.03 -9.88 17.17
CA TYR A 16 -8.35 -8.71 17.95
C TYR A 16 -8.86 -9.19 19.32
N GLY A 17 -7.99 -9.23 20.32
CA GLY A 17 -8.30 -9.88 21.60
C GLY A 17 -8.71 -11.34 21.40
N ALA A 18 -9.93 -11.70 21.80
CA ALA A 18 -10.49 -13.05 21.61
C ALA A 18 -11.08 -13.31 20.21
N SER A 19 -11.29 -12.28 19.38
CA SER A 19 -12.00 -12.39 18.10
C SER A 19 -11.03 -12.43 16.92
N THR A 20 -11.33 -13.24 15.89
CA THR A 20 -10.54 -13.27 14.65
C THR A 20 -11.27 -12.49 13.56
N ALA A 21 -10.56 -11.72 12.74
CA ALA A 21 -11.13 -11.03 11.58
C ALA A 21 -10.41 -11.41 10.29
N VAL A 22 -11.16 -11.49 9.18
CA VAL A 22 -10.65 -11.66 7.82
C VAL A 22 -10.99 -10.38 7.06
N GLN A 23 -9.99 -9.57 6.72
CA GLN A 23 -10.22 -8.28 6.06
C GLN A 23 -9.68 -8.29 4.63
N ARG A 24 -10.39 -7.61 3.72
CA ARG A 24 -9.98 -7.44 2.32
C ARG A 24 -9.95 -5.97 1.94
N LEU A 25 -8.80 -5.51 1.46
CA LEU A 25 -8.64 -4.17 0.92
C LEU A 25 -9.07 -4.13 -0.56
N HIS A 26 -9.92 -3.16 -0.90
CA HIS A 26 -10.42 -2.88 -2.23
C HIS A 26 -9.77 -1.61 -2.77
N CYS A 27 -8.91 -1.79 -3.77
CA CYS A 27 -8.20 -0.70 -4.43
C CYS A 27 -9.08 0.02 -5.48
N GLN A 28 -8.69 1.23 -5.89
CA GLN A 28 -9.44 2.01 -6.89
C GLN A 28 -9.32 1.42 -8.30
N ARG A 29 -8.14 0.93 -8.70
CA ARG A 29 -7.87 0.34 -10.03
C ARG A 29 -8.00 -1.19 -10.06
N ARG A 30 -8.87 -1.76 -9.22
CA ARG A 30 -9.05 -3.22 -9.11
C ARG A 30 -9.81 -3.79 -10.32
N ILE A 31 -9.35 -4.90 -10.87
CA ILE A 31 -10.08 -5.65 -11.91
C ILE A 31 -11.02 -6.70 -11.30
N LEU A 32 -12.01 -7.14 -12.07
CA LEU A 32 -13.02 -8.09 -11.60
C LEU A 32 -12.42 -9.43 -11.17
N GLU A 33 -11.44 -9.95 -11.91
CA GLU A 33 -10.82 -11.23 -11.60
C GLU A 33 -10.08 -11.21 -10.27
N ASP A 34 -9.32 -10.15 -9.99
CA ASP A 34 -8.63 -10.00 -8.71
C ASP A 34 -9.61 -9.85 -7.54
N GLN A 35 -10.74 -9.17 -7.76
CA GLN A 35 -11.81 -9.07 -6.76
C GLN A 35 -12.43 -10.44 -6.43
N LYS A 36 -12.74 -11.24 -7.45
CA LYS A 36 -13.26 -12.60 -7.27
C LYS A 36 -12.25 -13.49 -6.57
N MET A 37 -10.97 -13.38 -6.96
CA MET A 37 -9.90 -14.18 -6.39
C MET A 37 -9.68 -13.85 -4.91
N ALA A 38 -9.70 -12.57 -4.55
CA ALA A 38 -9.67 -12.13 -3.16
C ALA A 38 -10.97 -12.50 -2.41
N ALA A 39 -12.12 -12.60 -3.08
CA ALA A 39 -13.33 -13.15 -2.47
C ALA A 39 -13.19 -14.62 -2.08
N ARG A 40 -12.74 -15.42 -3.04
CA ARG A 40 -12.56 -16.85 -2.84
C ARG A 40 -11.60 -17.14 -1.69
N LEU A 41 -10.44 -16.49 -1.67
CA LEU A 41 -9.46 -16.72 -0.62
C LEU A 41 -9.98 -16.35 0.78
N ALA A 42 -10.77 -15.27 0.89
CA ALA A 42 -11.28 -14.82 2.19
C ALA A 42 -12.28 -15.83 2.75
N ASN A 43 -13.11 -16.37 1.86
CA ASN A 43 -14.02 -17.46 2.20
C ASN A 43 -13.24 -18.72 2.58
N THR A 44 -12.21 -19.10 1.83
CA THR A 44 -11.35 -20.25 2.17
C THR A 44 -10.72 -20.08 3.56
N MET A 45 -10.20 -18.89 3.88
CA MET A 45 -9.61 -18.60 5.19
C MET A 45 -10.66 -18.58 6.32
N SER A 46 -11.84 -18.02 6.06
CA SER A 46 -12.94 -18.04 7.03
C SER A 46 -13.39 -19.48 7.31
N ASN A 47 -13.50 -20.31 6.26
CA ASN A 47 -13.89 -21.71 6.35
C ASN A 47 -12.86 -22.55 7.14
N SER A 48 -11.56 -22.34 6.91
CA SER A 48 -10.51 -23.04 7.68
C SER A 48 -10.53 -22.66 9.17
N LEU A 49 -11.10 -21.51 9.51
CA LEU A 49 -11.31 -21.02 10.86
C LEU A 49 -12.70 -21.36 11.41
N LYS A 50 -13.42 -22.28 10.76
CA LYS A 50 -14.78 -22.76 11.10
C LYS A 50 -15.84 -21.67 11.04
N GLY A 51 -15.69 -20.70 10.13
CA GLY A 51 -16.62 -19.58 9.97
C GLY A 51 -16.64 -18.58 11.13
N ARG A 52 -15.76 -18.76 12.13
CA ARG A 52 -15.69 -17.89 13.31
C ARG A 52 -15.25 -16.45 13.03
N PRO A 53 -14.35 -16.19 12.05
CA PRO A 53 -13.92 -14.82 11.83
C PRO A 53 -14.98 -13.95 11.16
N VAL A 54 -15.10 -12.71 11.63
CA VAL A 54 -15.89 -11.68 10.93
C VAL A 54 -15.17 -11.28 9.65
N GLN A 55 -15.88 -11.29 8.52
CA GLN A 55 -15.34 -10.82 7.24
C GLN A 55 -15.59 -9.31 7.06
N GLY A 56 -14.52 -8.55 6.83
CA GLY A 56 -14.58 -7.11 6.60
C GLY A 56 -14.12 -6.72 5.19
N ARG A 57 -14.76 -5.69 4.62
CA ARG A 57 -14.31 -5.03 3.38
C ARG A 57 -13.79 -3.65 3.72
N ILE A 58 -12.59 -3.35 3.27
CA ILE A 58 -11.91 -2.07 3.45
C ILE A 58 -11.72 -1.47 2.08
N PHE A 59 -11.90 -0.16 1.93
CA PHE A 59 -11.71 0.53 0.67
C PHE A 59 -10.47 1.43 0.75
N GLN A 60 -9.73 1.50 -0.35
CA GLN A 60 -8.54 2.35 -0.44
C GLN A 60 -8.89 3.81 -0.13
N GLY A 61 -8.13 4.44 0.77
CA GLY A 61 -8.37 5.80 1.26
C GLY A 61 -9.47 5.90 2.34
N LYS A 62 -10.11 4.78 2.69
CA LYS A 62 -11.10 4.66 3.77
C LYS A 62 -10.73 3.55 4.75
N GLU A 63 -9.43 3.33 4.93
CA GLU A 63 -8.93 2.33 5.87
C GLU A 63 -9.19 2.76 7.32
N PRO A 64 -9.78 1.88 8.16
CA PRO A 64 -9.92 2.16 9.58
C PRO A 64 -8.55 2.33 10.27
N PRO A 65 -8.44 3.21 11.29
CA PRO A 65 -7.25 3.36 12.14
C PRO A 65 -6.60 2.05 12.59
N GLN A 66 -7.44 1.07 12.94
CA GLN A 66 -7.02 -0.25 13.41
C GLN A 66 -6.34 -1.06 12.31
N PHE A 67 -6.79 -0.92 11.05
CA PHE A 67 -6.18 -1.60 9.91
C PHE A 67 -4.82 -1.00 9.61
N ILE A 68 -4.73 0.33 9.58
CA ILE A 68 -3.48 1.07 9.32
C ILE A 68 -2.43 0.69 10.36
N ALA A 69 -2.85 0.54 11.62
CA ALA A 69 -1.96 0.15 12.71
C ALA A 69 -1.33 -1.24 12.57
N LEU A 70 -1.88 -2.13 11.74
CA LEU A 70 -1.29 -3.45 11.49
C LEU A 70 -0.05 -3.39 10.59
N PHE A 71 0.06 -2.39 9.73
CA PHE A 71 1.06 -2.36 8.66
C PHE A 71 2.22 -1.40 8.94
N GLN A 72 2.26 -0.79 10.12
CA GLN A 72 3.07 0.39 10.41
C GLN A 72 4.55 0.27 10.01
N PRO A 73 5.05 1.15 9.12
CA PRO A 73 4.33 2.09 8.24
C PRO A 73 3.77 1.42 6.96
N MET A 74 2.58 1.85 6.56
CA MET A 74 1.88 1.32 5.39
C MET A 74 2.37 2.03 4.11
N VAL A 75 2.84 1.28 3.12
CA VAL A 75 3.24 1.81 1.80
C VAL A 75 2.25 1.38 0.73
N ILE A 76 1.72 2.33 -0.04
CA ILE A 76 0.71 2.12 -1.08
C ILE A 76 1.33 2.45 -2.45
N LEU A 77 1.57 1.43 -3.29
CA LEU A 77 2.18 1.57 -4.62
C LEU A 77 1.16 1.47 -5.74
N LYS A 78 1.25 2.33 -6.75
CA LYS A 78 0.42 2.27 -7.97
C LYS A 78 0.68 0.98 -8.75
N GLY A 79 -0.32 0.60 -9.54
CA GLY A 79 -0.26 -0.53 -10.45
C GLY A 79 -0.81 -1.84 -9.88
N GLY A 80 -0.36 -2.97 -10.41
CA GLY A 80 -0.83 -4.30 -10.03
C GLY A 80 0.08 -5.39 -10.58
N LEU A 81 0.35 -6.42 -9.77
CA LEU A 81 1.24 -7.52 -10.16
C LEU A 81 0.51 -8.72 -10.78
N SER A 82 -0.83 -8.75 -10.75
CA SER A 82 -1.60 -9.86 -11.32
C SER A 82 -1.49 -9.87 -12.84
N SER A 83 -1.44 -11.07 -13.43
CA SER A 83 -1.49 -11.25 -14.89
C SER A 83 -2.78 -10.67 -15.47
N GLY A 84 -3.90 -10.80 -14.76
CA GLY A 84 -5.17 -10.20 -15.14
C GLY A 84 -5.08 -8.67 -15.24
N TYR A 85 -4.42 -8.01 -14.28
CA TYR A 85 -4.24 -6.55 -14.33
C TYR A 85 -3.43 -6.15 -15.56
N LYS A 86 -2.30 -6.80 -15.80
CA LYS A 86 -1.43 -6.55 -16.95
C LYS A 86 -2.15 -6.76 -18.28
N ASN A 87 -2.91 -7.85 -18.40
CA ASN A 87 -3.73 -8.12 -19.58
C ASN A 87 -4.79 -7.04 -19.79
N SER A 88 -5.47 -6.60 -18.72
CA SER A 88 -6.48 -5.54 -18.81
C SER A 88 -5.92 -4.19 -19.24
N LEU A 89 -4.65 -3.90 -18.92
CA LEU A 89 -3.96 -2.71 -19.40
C LEU A 89 -3.65 -2.81 -20.89
N ALA A 90 -3.13 -3.97 -21.33
CA ALA A 90 -2.82 -4.23 -22.73
C ALA A 90 -4.08 -4.13 -23.61
N GLU A 91 -5.20 -4.71 -23.19
CA GLU A 91 -6.50 -4.61 -23.88
C GLU A 91 -7.01 -3.16 -23.99
N LYS A 92 -6.73 -2.32 -22.99
CA LYS A 92 -7.16 -0.92 -22.95
C LYS A 92 -6.15 0.06 -23.53
N GLY A 93 -4.98 -0.41 -23.97
CA GLY A 93 -3.88 0.44 -24.41
C GLY A 93 -3.38 1.41 -23.32
N LEU A 94 -3.54 1.07 -22.04
CA LEU A 94 -3.13 1.92 -20.92
C LEU A 94 -1.68 1.61 -20.50
N PRO A 95 -0.89 2.63 -20.11
CA PRO A 95 0.46 2.41 -19.62
C PRO A 95 0.47 1.68 -18.28
N ASP A 96 1.42 0.75 -18.12
CA ASP A 96 1.64 0.08 -16.84
C ASP A 96 2.41 0.99 -15.89
N VAL A 97 1.71 1.46 -14.86
CA VAL A 97 2.26 2.31 -13.78
C VAL A 97 2.75 1.48 -12.58
N THR A 98 2.90 0.17 -12.74
CA THR A 98 3.38 -0.73 -11.68
C THR A 98 4.83 -0.45 -11.36
N CYS A 99 5.10 -0.13 -10.09
CA CYS A 99 6.46 0.06 -9.60
C CYS A 99 7.25 -1.27 -9.67
N THR A 100 8.32 -1.33 -10.46
CA THR A 100 9.31 -2.42 -10.47
C THR A 100 10.62 -1.95 -9.81
N ALA A 101 11.57 -2.87 -9.58
CA ALA A 101 12.88 -2.52 -9.00
C ALA A 101 13.63 -1.44 -9.81
N ASP A 102 13.46 -1.45 -11.14
CA ASP A 102 14.11 -0.49 -12.05
C ASP A 102 13.29 0.78 -12.30
N SER A 103 12.07 0.86 -11.74
CA SER A 103 11.17 1.99 -11.97
C SER A 103 11.44 3.15 -11.02
N ILE A 104 11.11 4.36 -11.49
CA ILE A 104 11.09 5.56 -10.65
C ILE A 104 9.77 5.60 -9.87
N ALA A 105 9.84 5.75 -8.56
CA ALA A 105 8.68 5.91 -7.70
C ALA A 105 8.85 7.08 -6.75
N LEU A 106 7.90 8.01 -6.78
CA LEU A 106 7.80 9.10 -5.81
C LEU A 106 6.70 8.76 -4.79
N LEU A 107 7.06 8.69 -3.52
CA LEU A 107 6.15 8.43 -2.41
C LEU A 107 5.94 9.71 -1.62
N SER A 108 4.69 10.18 -1.50
CA SER A 108 4.30 11.20 -0.53
C SER A 108 4.12 10.56 0.84
N ILE A 109 4.66 11.19 1.87
CA ILE A 109 4.48 10.82 3.27
C ILE A 109 3.64 11.90 3.91
N SER A 110 2.39 11.52 4.17
CA SER A 110 1.40 12.36 4.81
C SER A 110 0.97 11.73 6.13
N GLY A 111 0.69 12.58 7.11
CA GLY A 111 0.27 12.15 8.44
C GLY A 111 1.38 11.52 9.29
N THR A 112 1.29 11.73 10.60
CA THR A 112 2.29 11.25 11.58
C THR A 112 1.66 10.45 12.71
N SER A 113 0.33 10.43 12.79
CA SER A 113 -0.35 9.64 13.81
C SER A 113 -0.18 8.14 13.52
N VAL A 114 -0.17 7.35 14.58
CA VAL A 114 -0.16 5.88 14.58
C VAL A 114 -1.27 5.28 13.69
N HIS A 115 -2.30 6.08 13.41
CA HIS A 115 -3.48 5.73 12.63
C HIS A 115 -3.51 6.37 11.24
N ASN A 116 -2.45 7.08 10.84
CA ASN A 116 -2.37 7.74 9.54
C ASN A 116 -0.94 7.76 8.98
N ASN A 117 -0.06 6.85 9.42
CA ASN A 117 1.32 6.76 8.93
C ASN A 117 1.37 5.99 7.60
N LYS A 118 1.04 6.69 6.52
CA LYS A 118 1.00 6.12 5.17
C LYS A 118 2.01 6.82 4.25
N ALA A 119 2.70 6.03 3.46
CA ALA A 119 3.37 6.49 2.25
C ALA A 119 2.54 6.09 1.03
N VAL A 120 2.25 7.05 0.15
CA VAL A 120 1.43 6.82 -1.05
C VAL A 120 2.22 7.21 -2.28
N GLN A 121 2.30 6.31 -3.26
CA GLN A 121 2.92 6.62 -4.54
C GLN A 121 2.10 7.67 -5.29
N VAL A 122 2.77 8.77 -5.65
CA VAL A 122 2.26 9.88 -6.44
C VAL A 122 2.91 9.89 -7.82
N GLU A 123 2.53 10.82 -8.69
CA GLU A 123 3.22 10.99 -9.98
C GLU A 123 4.63 11.53 -9.72
N ALA A 124 5.65 10.96 -10.38
CA ALA A 124 7.05 11.36 -10.23
C ALA A 124 7.37 12.64 -11.01
N VAL A 125 6.66 13.72 -10.69
CA VAL A 125 6.79 15.05 -11.28
C VAL A 125 6.92 16.09 -10.18
N ALA A 126 7.64 17.18 -10.46
CA ALA A 126 7.89 18.24 -9.48
C ALA A 126 6.59 18.87 -8.94
N THR A 127 5.52 18.92 -9.75
CA THR A 127 4.20 19.45 -9.38
C THR A 127 3.47 18.61 -8.34
N SER A 128 3.91 17.37 -8.07
CA SER A 128 3.38 16.54 -6.99
C SER A 128 3.90 16.95 -5.61
N LEU A 129 5.02 17.70 -5.54
CA LEU A 129 5.64 18.07 -4.27
C LEU A 129 4.79 19.10 -3.52
N ASN A 130 4.69 18.90 -2.20
CA ASN A 130 3.95 19.78 -1.29
C ASN A 130 4.87 20.24 -0.15
N PRO A 131 5.04 21.56 0.09
CA PRO A 131 5.85 22.10 1.17
C PRO A 131 5.53 21.56 2.58
N ALA A 132 4.31 21.09 2.83
CA ALA A 132 3.86 20.56 4.13
C ALA A 132 4.14 19.05 4.33
N GLU A 133 4.70 18.37 3.33
CA GLU A 133 4.91 16.91 3.36
C GLU A 133 6.38 16.54 3.13
N CYS A 134 6.70 15.27 3.42
CA CYS A 134 7.98 14.68 3.03
C CYS A 134 7.76 13.73 1.87
N PHE A 135 8.78 13.58 1.02
CA PHE A 135 8.71 12.71 -0.14
C PHE A 135 9.95 11.82 -0.22
N LEU A 136 9.75 10.59 -0.69
CA LEU A 136 10.82 9.66 -1.03
C LEU A 136 10.80 9.38 -2.53
N LEU A 137 11.89 9.71 -3.21
CA LEU A 137 12.10 9.36 -4.61
C LEU A 137 13.02 8.15 -4.68
N GLN A 138 12.46 7.01 -5.09
CA GLN A 138 13.22 5.83 -5.46
C GLN A 138 13.57 5.89 -6.94
N SER A 139 14.82 5.64 -7.29
CA SER A 139 15.33 5.53 -8.65
C SER A 139 16.38 4.42 -8.70
N GLY A 140 16.01 3.24 -9.17
CA GLY A 140 16.86 2.04 -9.11
C GLY A 140 17.23 1.71 -7.65
N SER A 141 18.52 1.54 -7.38
CA SER A 141 19.07 1.28 -6.04
C SER A 141 19.23 2.53 -5.16
N SER A 142 18.92 3.72 -5.69
CA SER A 142 19.07 4.98 -4.96
C SER A 142 17.74 5.47 -4.42
N ILE A 143 17.76 6.00 -3.20
CA ILE A 143 16.61 6.63 -2.55
C ILE A 143 17.02 8.04 -2.14
N PHE A 144 16.24 9.02 -2.58
CA PHE A 144 16.40 10.42 -2.24
C PHE A 144 15.22 10.87 -1.38
N THR A 145 15.51 11.61 -0.31
CA THR A 145 14.47 12.17 0.55
C THR A 145 14.37 13.67 0.31
N TRP A 146 13.15 14.15 0.08
CA TRP A 146 12.85 15.58 0.04
C TRP A 146 12.02 15.94 1.27
N HIS A 147 12.46 16.97 1.99
CA HIS A 147 11.73 17.52 3.13
C HIS A 147 11.10 18.84 2.71
N GLY A 148 9.77 18.92 2.78
CA GLY A 148 9.09 20.19 2.62
C GLY A 148 9.49 21.16 3.74
N ASN A 149 9.59 22.44 3.42
CA ASN A 149 10.00 23.46 4.40
C ASN A 149 8.99 23.66 5.55
N GLN A 150 7.75 23.19 5.39
CA GLN A 150 6.69 23.17 6.41
C GLN A 150 6.44 21.75 6.94
N SER A 151 7.29 20.77 6.59
CA SER A 151 7.18 19.41 7.12
C SER A 151 7.53 19.37 8.61
N THR A 152 6.83 18.51 9.35
CA THR A 152 7.08 18.28 10.78
C THR A 152 8.26 17.33 11.00
N PHE A 153 8.88 17.41 12.18
CA PHE A 153 9.98 16.52 12.56
C PHE A 153 9.55 15.04 12.57
N GLU A 154 8.31 14.76 12.95
CA GLU A 154 7.74 13.41 12.93
C GLU A 154 7.58 12.87 11.50
N GLN A 155 7.21 13.71 10.52
CA GLN A 155 7.17 13.32 9.10
C GLN A 155 8.56 12.98 8.59
N GLN A 156 9.57 13.77 8.96
CA GLN A 156 10.96 13.55 8.56
C GLN A 156 11.52 12.24 9.15
N GLN A 157 11.25 11.95 10.42
CA GLN A 157 11.60 10.67 11.04
C GLN A 157 10.88 9.47 10.40
N LEU A 158 9.60 9.64 10.05
CA LEU A 158 8.86 8.61 9.32
C LEU A 158 9.47 8.37 7.93
N ALA A 159 9.86 9.43 7.22
CA ALA A 159 10.54 9.33 5.94
C ALA A 159 11.86 8.57 6.03
N ALA A 160 12.69 8.88 7.03
CA ALA A 160 13.91 8.12 7.28
C ALA A 160 13.63 6.63 7.52
N ARG A 161 12.64 6.29 8.36
CA ARG A 161 12.28 4.88 8.63
C ARG A 161 11.79 4.14 7.39
N ILE A 162 10.98 4.78 6.56
CA ILE A 162 10.48 4.18 5.31
C ILE A 162 11.63 4.04 4.30
N ALA A 163 12.54 5.02 4.21
CA ALA A 163 13.70 4.96 3.33
C ALA A 163 14.59 3.77 3.65
N GLU A 164 14.94 3.56 4.94
CA GLU A 164 15.75 2.41 5.36
C GLU A 164 15.09 1.08 5.00
N PHE A 165 13.78 0.96 5.22
CA PHE A 165 13.06 -0.24 4.82
C PHE A 165 13.04 -0.49 3.31
N LEU A 166 12.93 0.57 2.51
CA LEU A 166 12.95 0.43 1.06
C LEU A 166 14.34 0.02 0.55
N LYS A 167 15.43 0.42 1.23
CA LYS A 167 16.80 -0.01 0.94
C LYS A 167 17.03 -1.50 1.21
N GLU A 168 16.47 -2.07 2.29
CA GLU A 168 16.65 -3.50 2.63
C GLU A 168 15.95 -4.47 1.65
N LEU A 169 15.08 -3.94 0.78
CA LEU A 169 14.24 -4.72 -0.13
C LEU A 169 14.61 -4.53 -1.60
N LEU A 170 15.80 -3.99 -1.88
CA LEU A 170 16.41 -3.78 -3.18
C LEU A 170 17.87 -4.24 -3.12
#